data_AF-A0A2E2TK07-F1
#
_entry.id   AF-A0A2E2TK07-F1
#
_cell.length_a   1.000
_cell.length_b   1.000
_cell.length_c   1.000
_cell.angle_alpha   90.00
_cell.angle_beta   90.00
_cell.angle_gamma   90.00
#
_symmetry.space_group_name_H-M   'P 1'
#
loop_
_entity.id
_entity.type
_entity.pdbx_description
1 polymer ?
#
loop_
_entity_poly.entity_id
_entity_poly.type
_entity_poly.pdbx_seq_one_letter_code
_entity_poly.pdbx_strand_id
1 'polypeptide(L)'
;MGLCRWSLSLKNTGFSLLEVLLVLALAAVVSIVAVRYYSEVRQTQKITTFTSQLTGISSAVEKCFAGSQNGGTSDCTSFTNLKNAGYLSDFYATSPWSTAIKIKIINQNQVAITSQIDHSACSKVVSRLNSVDSSNTASIQCGHPTSNNITYIYTIN
;
A
#
# COMPACT_ATOMS: atom_id res chain seq x y z
N MET A 1 61.40 -39.57 -24.02
CA MET A 1 60.58 -39.13 -22.86
C MET A 1 59.24 -38.65 -23.39
N GLY A 2 58.16 -39.31 -22.95
CA GLY A 2 56.86 -39.33 -23.61
C GLY A 2 56.07 -38.03 -23.47
N LEU A 3 55.54 -37.55 -24.60
CA LEU A 3 54.53 -36.51 -24.67
C LEU A 3 53.17 -37.15 -24.36
N CYS A 4 52.64 -36.91 -23.16
CA CYS A 4 51.26 -37.23 -22.81
C CYS A 4 50.32 -36.31 -23.62
N ARG A 5 49.81 -36.83 -24.74
CA ARG A 5 48.75 -36.21 -25.54
C ARG A 5 47.41 -36.51 -24.87
N TRP A 6 46.93 -35.57 -24.07
CA TRP A 6 45.56 -35.62 -23.53
C TRP A 6 44.59 -35.44 -24.70
N SER A 7 43.99 -36.54 -25.14
CA SER A 7 42.83 -36.53 -26.02
C SER A 7 41.62 -36.07 -25.20
N LEU A 8 41.35 -34.77 -25.21
CA LEU A 8 40.07 -34.23 -24.78
C LEU A 8 39.04 -34.61 -25.84
N SER A 9 38.39 -35.74 -25.61
CA SER A 9 37.16 -36.10 -26.32
C SER A 9 36.07 -35.11 -25.89
N LEU A 10 35.92 -34.02 -26.64
CA LEU A 10 34.70 -33.24 -26.61
C LEU A 10 33.61 -34.12 -27.22
N LYS A 11 32.92 -34.89 -26.36
CA LYS A 11 31.56 -35.30 -26.68
C LYS A 11 30.77 -34.00 -26.83
N ASN A 12 30.48 -33.62 -28.07
CA ASN A 12 29.41 -32.69 -28.37
C ASN A 12 28.11 -33.32 -27.86
N THR A 13 27.79 -33.14 -26.58
CA THR A 13 26.43 -33.18 -26.06
C THR A 13 25.72 -31.99 -26.69
N GLY A 14 25.39 -32.12 -27.97
CA GLY A 14 24.58 -31.15 -28.67
C GLY A 14 23.20 -31.18 -28.05
N PHE A 15 22.89 -30.19 -27.22
CA PHE A 15 21.51 -29.88 -26.86
C PHE A 15 20.72 -29.82 -28.17
N SER A 16 19.69 -30.64 -28.29
CA SER A 16 18.86 -30.62 -29.49
C SER A 16 18.27 -29.22 -29.63
N LEU A 17 18.26 -28.66 -30.84
CA LEU A 17 17.68 -27.32 -31.09
C LEU A 17 16.23 -27.25 -30.58
N LEU A 18 15.51 -28.37 -30.66
CA LEU A 18 14.16 -28.54 -30.14
C LEU A 18 14.09 -28.51 -28.60
N GLU A 19 15.12 -29.03 -27.92
CA GLU A 19 15.22 -29.01 -26.46
C GLU A 19 15.47 -27.60 -25.93
N VAL A 20 16.33 -26.83 -26.61
CA VAL A 20 16.57 -25.42 -26.26
C VAL A 20 15.31 -24.58 -26.51
N LEU A 21 14.59 -24.81 -27.62
CA LEU A 21 13.33 -24.11 -27.88
C LEU A 21 12.25 -24.43 -26.84
N LEU A 22 12.17 -25.69 -26.40
CA LEU A 22 11.22 -26.10 -25.37
C LEU A 22 11.54 -25.47 -24.01
N VAL A 23 12.82 -25.46 -23.60
CA VAL A 23 13.26 -24.80 -22.36
C VAL A 23 12.97 -23.30 -22.41
N LEU A 24 13.22 -22.66 -23.55
CA LEU A 24 13.01 -21.23 -23.72
C LEU A 24 11.51 -20.87 -23.72
N ALA A 25 10.66 -21.72 -24.30
CA ALA A 25 9.20 -21.57 -24.23
C ALA A 25 8.67 -21.67 -22.79
N LEU A 26 9.15 -22.65 -22.02
CA LEU A 26 8.79 -22.78 -20.60
C LEU A 26 9.27 -21.59 -19.78
N ALA A 27 10.52 -21.14 -19.98
CA ALA A 27 11.07 -19.98 -19.29
C ALA A 27 10.26 -18.70 -19.57
N ALA A 28 9.81 -18.50 -20.82
CA ALA A 28 8.97 -17.36 -21.19
C ALA A 28 7.62 -17.38 -20.45
N VAL A 29 6.94 -18.53 -20.40
CA VAL A 29 5.65 -18.66 -19.69
C VAL A 29 5.81 -18.37 -18.20
N VAL A 30 6.82 -18.96 -17.55
CA VAL A 30 7.09 -18.72 -16.12
C VAL A 30 7.37 -17.24 -15.85
N SER A 31 8.15 -16.59 -16.71
CA SER A 31 8.48 -15.17 -16.56
C SER A 31 7.24 -14.27 -16.64
N ILE A 32 6.32 -14.54 -17.59
CA ILE A 32 5.08 -13.75 -17.74
C ILE A 32 4.18 -13.89 -16.50
N VAL A 33 4.01 -15.12 -15.99
CA VAL A 33 3.21 -15.37 -14.79
C VAL A 33 3.83 -14.67 -13.58
N ALA A 34 5.16 -14.75 -13.42
CA ALA A 34 5.87 -14.09 -12.33
C ALA A 34 5.64 -12.56 -12.33
N VAL A 35 5.74 -11.91 -13.50
CA VAL A 35 5.52 -10.46 -13.61
C VAL A 35 4.09 -10.07 -13.24
N ARG A 36 3.08 -10.81 -13.73
CA ARG A 36 1.67 -10.52 -13.40
C ARG A 36 1.38 -10.73 -11.92
N TYR A 37 1.84 -11.83 -11.35
CA TYR A 37 1.63 -12.14 -9.94
C TYR A 37 2.28 -11.08 -9.03
N TYR A 38 3.48 -10.64 -9.38
CA TYR A 38 4.21 -9.64 -8.60
C TYR A 38 3.47 -8.29 -8.55
N SER A 39 2.82 -7.89 -9.63
CA SER A 39 2.01 -6.66 -9.69
C SER A 39 0.81 -6.74 -8.73
N GLU A 40 0.06 -7.84 -8.73
CA GLU A 40 -1.13 -8.01 -7.87
C GLU A 40 -0.76 -8.08 -6.38
N VAL A 41 0.33 -8.78 -6.04
CA VAL A 41 0.81 -8.86 -4.65
C VAL A 41 1.24 -7.49 -4.14
N ARG A 42 1.99 -6.73 -4.94
CA ARG A 42 2.39 -5.36 -4.57
C ARG A 42 1.20 -4.46 -4.33
N GLN A 43 0.17 -4.52 -5.18
CA GLN A 43 -1.06 -3.75 -4.96
C GLN A 43 -1.75 -4.14 -3.66
N THR A 44 -1.87 -5.44 -3.38
CA THR A 44 -2.51 -5.94 -2.15
C THR A 44 -1.76 -5.53 -0.88
N GLN A 45 -0.42 -5.54 -0.93
CA GLN A 45 0.41 -5.04 0.17
C GLN A 45 0.19 -3.53 0.39
N LYS A 46 0.22 -2.72 -0.69
CA LYS A 46 -0.08 -1.28 -0.61
C LYS A 46 -1.45 -1.00 0.01
N ILE A 47 -2.48 -1.73 -0.42
CA ILE A 47 -3.84 -1.58 0.13
C ILE A 47 -3.85 -1.90 1.63
N THR A 48 -3.22 -3.01 2.03
CA THR A 48 -3.19 -3.45 3.43
C THR A 48 -2.43 -2.44 4.31
N THR A 49 -1.27 -1.97 3.85
CA THR A 49 -0.49 -0.93 4.53
C THR A 49 -1.31 0.36 4.64
N PHE A 50 -1.97 0.79 3.56
CA PHE A 50 -2.78 2.01 3.57
C PHE A 50 -3.98 1.91 4.52
N THR A 51 -4.70 0.79 4.53
CA THR A 51 -5.78 0.55 5.49
C THR A 51 -5.27 0.63 6.93
N SER A 52 -4.11 0.00 7.23
CA SER A 52 -3.51 0.08 8.56
C SER A 52 -3.04 1.50 8.92
N GLN A 53 -2.60 2.29 7.94
CA GLN A 53 -2.28 3.70 8.15
C GLN A 53 -3.54 4.50 8.49
N LEU A 54 -4.64 4.31 7.77
CA LEU A 54 -5.91 5.00 8.03
C LEU A 54 -6.45 4.70 9.44
N THR A 55 -6.45 3.43 9.85
CA THR A 55 -6.89 3.02 11.20
C THR A 55 -5.94 3.50 12.30
N GLY A 56 -4.64 3.58 12.00
CA GLY A 56 -3.66 4.16 12.91
C GLY A 56 -3.87 5.66 13.10
N ILE A 57 -4.19 6.38 12.00
CA ILE A 57 -4.48 7.81 12.03
C ILE A 57 -5.80 8.07 12.78
N SER A 58 -6.87 7.31 12.52
CA SER A 58 -8.14 7.48 13.25
C SER A 58 -7.94 7.33 14.76
N SER A 59 -7.24 6.28 15.21
CA SER A 59 -6.93 6.08 16.62
C SER A 59 -6.04 7.19 17.21
N ALA A 60 -5.07 7.70 16.45
CA ALA A 60 -4.22 8.80 16.90
C ALA A 60 -5.02 10.09 17.11
N VAL A 61 -5.96 10.36 16.22
CA VAL A 61 -6.85 11.52 16.34
C VAL A 61 -7.81 11.34 17.52
N GLU A 62 -8.41 10.16 17.70
CA GLU A 62 -9.26 9.87 18.89
C GLU A 62 -8.50 10.13 20.20
N LYS A 63 -7.25 9.66 20.30
CA LYS A 63 -6.38 9.92 21.47
C LYS A 63 -6.09 11.41 21.66
N CYS A 64 -5.89 12.16 20.59
CA CYS A 64 -5.69 13.60 20.64
C CYS A 64 -6.95 14.32 21.15
N PHE A 65 -8.13 13.98 20.63
CA PHE A 65 -9.41 14.56 21.06
C PHE A 65 -9.73 14.21 22.51
N ALA A 66 -9.52 12.97 22.94
CA ALA A 66 -9.68 12.57 24.34
C ALA A 66 -8.73 13.35 25.26
N GLY A 67 -7.49 13.60 24.83
CA GLY A 67 -6.54 14.44 25.57
C GLY A 67 -6.97 15.90 25.63
N SER A 68 -7.50 16.46 24.54
CA SER A 68 -7.97 17.84 24.51
C SER A 68 -9.18 18.09 25.41
N GLN A 69 -10.15 17.16 25.43
CA GLN A 69 -11.31 17.25 26.33
C GLN A 69 -10.93 17.21 27.81
N ASN A 70 -9.80 16.59 28.17
CA ASN A 70 -9.27 16.55 29.53
C ASN A 70 -8.41 17.79 29.89
N GLY A 71 -8.57 18.90 29.17
CA GLY A 71 -7.87 20.17 29.44
C GLY A 71 -6.59 20.38 28.61
N GLY A 72 -6.34 19.54 27.60
CA GLY A 72 -5.23 19.71 26.66
C GLY A 72 -5.50 20.78 25.59
N THR A 73 -4.49 21.60 25.28
CA THR A 73 -4.56 22.65 24.23
C THR A 73 -4.19 22.13 22.83
N SER A 74 -4.12 20.81 22.65
CA SER A 74 -3.61 20.20 21.41
C SER A 74 -4.61 20.37 20.27
N ASP A 75 -4.19 21.07 19.22
CA ASP A 75 -4.98 21.26 18.00
C ASP A 75 -4.97 19.97 17.15
N CYS A 76 -6.03 19.17 17.23
CA CYS A 76 -6.15 17.89 16.49
C CYS A 76 -6.58 18.06 15.02
N THR A 77 -6.58 19.28 14.47
CA THR A 77 -7.13 19.59 13.13
C THR A 77 -6.27 19.14 11.96
N SER A 78 -4.96 18.93 12.17
CA SER A 78 -3.99 18.70 11.09
C SER A 78 -2.99 17.60 11.40
N PHE A 79 -2.45 16.98 10.35
CA PHE A 79 -1.39 15.97 10.45
C PHE A 79 -0.16 16.53 11.20
N THR A 80 0.26 17.75 10.87
CA THR A 80 1.44 18.39 11.48
C THR A 80 1.26 18.56 12.99
N ASN A 81 0.07 18.94 13.44
CA ASN A 81 -0.17 19.13 14.87
C ASN A 81 -0.21 17.81 15.63
N LEU A 82 -0.84 16.77 15.05
CA LEU A 82 -0.84 15.43 15.62
C LEU A 82 0.58 14.85 15.72
N LYS A 83 1.41 15.11 14.71
CA LYS A 83 2.84 14.77 14.73
C LYS A 83 3.58 15.51 15.83
N ASN A 84 3.43 16.84 15.90
CA ASN A 84 4.12 17.67 16.90
C ASN A 84 3.70 17.32 18.34
N ALA A 85 2.44 16.93 18.53
CA ALA A 85 1.92 16.45 19.80
C ALA A 85 2.32 14.99 20.13
N GLY A 86 3.03 14.31 19.23
CA GLY A 86 3.55 12.95 19.45
C GLY A 86 2.54 11.82 19.24
N TYR A 87 1.35 12.10 18.69
CA TYR A 87 0.33 11.08 18.41
C TYR A 87 0.59 10.35 17.09
N LEU A 88 1.30 10.97 16.15
CA LEU A 88 1.63 10.40 14.83
C LEU A 88 3.12 10.48 14.54
N SER A 89 3.63 9.47 13.82
CA SER A 89 4.99 9.46 13.28
C SER A 89 5.00 9.79 11.78
N ASP A 90 6.18 10.10 11.24
CA ASP A 90 6.37 10.38 9.81
C ASP A 90 5.99 9.22 8.89
N PHE A 91 5.91 8.00 9.42
CA PHE A 91 5.42 6.84 8.68
C PHE A 91 4.00 7.03 8.11
N TYR A 92 3.17 7.83 8.78
CA TYR A 92 1.79 8.09 8.38
C TYR A 92 1.64 9.32 7.47
N ALA A 93 2.72 10.06 7.20
CA ALA A 93 2.66 11.28 6.39
C ALA A 93 2.45 10.97 4.90
N THR A 94 2.94 9.82 4.45
CA THR A 94 2.97 9.45 3.04
C THR A 94 2.29 8.10 2.82
N SER A 95 1.40 8.06 1.83
CA SER A 95 0.71 6.85 1.42
C SER A 95 1.64 5.91 0.63
N PRO A 96 1.26 4.64 0.43
CA PRO A 96 2.01 3.69 -0.42
C PRO A 96 2.04 4.05 -1.92
N TRP A 97 1.35 5.12 -2.32
CA TRP A 97 1.41 5.74 -3.64
C TRP A 97 2.33 6.97 -3.67
N SER A 98 3.13 7.19 -2.62
CA SER A 98 4.06 8.33 -2.51
C SER A 98 3.37 9.69 -2.49
N THR A 99 2.14 9.73 -1.97
CA THR A 99 1.32 10.95 -1.90
C THR A 99 1.07 11.33 -0.46
N ALA A 100 1.02 12.64 -0.18
CA ALA A 100 0.83 13.13 1.18
C ALA A 100 -0.60 12.83 1.67
N ILE A 101 -0.70 12.35 2.91
CA ILE A 101 -1.97 12.15 3.59
C ILE A 101 -2.36 13.47 4.29
N LYS A 102 -3.56 13.96 4.01
CA LYS A 102 -4.12 15.17 4.60
C LYS A 102 -5.22 14.81 5.58
N ILE A 103 -5.26 15.50 6.70
CA ILE A 103 -6.30 15.37 7.73
C ILE A 103 -7.02 16.70 7.81
N LYS A 104 -8.36 16.65 7.80
CA LYS A 104 -9.21 17.81 7.96
C LYS A 104 -10.41 17.46 8.82
N ILE A 105 -10.67 18.26 9.85
CA ILE A 105 -11.92 18.17 10.61
C ILE A 105 -13.06 18.73 9.74
N ILE A 106 -14.13 17.96 9.57
CA ILE A 106 -15.35 18.40 8.89
C ILE A 106 -16.29 19.05 9.90
N ASN A 107 -16.53 18.35 11.03
CA ASN A 107 -17.41 18.75 12.12
C ASN A 107 -16.77 18.38 13.46
N GLN A 108 -17.35 18.83 14.59
CA GLN A 108 -16.81 18.56 15.94
C GLN A 108 -16.54 17.07 16.22
N ASN A 109 -17.27 16.17 15.56
CA ASN A 109 -17.13 14.71 15.72
C ASN A 109 -16.75 13.99 14.42
N GLN A 110 -16.37 14.68 13.35
CA GLN A 110 -16.06 14.02 12.07
C GLN A 110 -14.76 14.52 11.46
N VAL A 111 -13.94 13.57 11.02
CA VAL A 111 -12.62 13.85 10.43
C VAL A 111 -12.51 13.17 9.08
N ALA A 112 -12.08 13.95 8.09
CA ALA A 112 -11.72 13.49 6.76
C ALA A 112 -10.22 13.26 6.67
N ILE A 113 -9.86 12.06 6.23
CA ILE A 113 -8.51 11.70 5.83
C ILE A 113 -8.51 11.58 4.30
N THR A 114 -7.71 12.41 3.64
CA THR A 114 -7.64 12.46 2.17
C THR A 114 -6.25 12.09 1.69
N SER A 115 -6.15 11.20 0.71
CA SER A 115 -4.89 10.85 0.05
C SER A 115 -5.12 10.66 -1.44
N GLN A 116 -4.06 10.74 -2.24
CA GLN A 116 -4.14 10.37 -3.65
C GLN A 116 -3.83 8.88 -3.83
N ILE A 117 -4.71 8.16 -4.54
CA ILE A 117 -4.58 6.73 -4.81
C ILE A 117 -5.04 6.41 -6.23
N ASP A 118 -4.52 5.31 -6.79
CA ASP A 118 -4.99 4.82 -8.09
C ASP A 118 -6.46 4.40 -8.01
N HIS A 119 -7.27 4.80 -9.00
CA HIS A 119 -8.69 4.48 -9.02
C HIS A 119 -8.98 2.98 -8.93
N SER A 120 -8.15 2.15 -9.58
CA SER A 120 -8.28 0.68 -9.54
C SER A 120 -8.03 0.08 -8.15
N ALA A 121 -7.28 0.77 -7.29
CA ALA A 121 -7.04 0.36 -5.92
C ALA A 121 -8.13 0.85 -4.95
N CYS A 122 -8.86 1.91 -5.31
CA CYS A 122 -9.83 2.54 -4.40
C CYS A 122 -10.97 1.60 -3.99
N SER A 123 -11.57 0.88 -4.94
CA SER A 123 -12.65 -0.08 -4.63
C SER A 123 -12.18 -1.18 -3.67
N LYS A 124 -10.96 -1.69 -3.86
CA LYS A 124 -10.35 -2.69 -2.97
C LYS A 124 -10.09 -2.13 -1.57
N VAL A 125 -9.63 -0.89 -1.45
CA VAL A 125 -9.45 -0.19 -0.16
C VAL A 125 -10.79 -0.04 0.55
N VAL A 126 -11.83 0.45 -0.14
CA VAL A 126 -13.18 0.62 0.42
C VAL A 126 -13.71 -0.70 0.98
N SER A 127 -13.65 -1.79 0.20
CA SER A 127 -14.08 -3.12 0.67
C SER A 127 -13.31 -3.59 1.90
N ARG A 128 -11.99 -3.34 1.94
CA ARG A 128 -11.16 -3.73 3.08
C ARG A 128 -11.47 -2.90 4.32
N LEU A 129 -11.62 -1.58 4.18
CA LEU A 129 -11.94 -0.69 5.29
C LEU A 129 -13.31 -0.99 5.89
N ASN A 130 -14.32 -1.23 5.04
CA ASN A 130 -15.65 -1.62 5.48
C ASN A 130 -15.65 -2.95 6.26
N SER A 131 -14.64 -3.80 6.07
CA SER A 131 -14.49 -5.05 6.82
C SER A 131 -13.76 -4.87 8.16
N VAL A 132 -13.01 -3.77 8.33
CA VAL A 132 -12.13 -3.55 9.48
C VAL A 132 -12.70 -2.52 10.45
N ASP A 133 -13.42 -1.51 9.95
CA ASP A 133 -13.84 -0.35 10.75
C ASP A 133 -15.26 0.13 10.38
N SER A 134 -16.20 -0.80 10.24
CA SER A 134 -17.57 -0.50 9.81
C SER A 134 -18.34 0.38 10.80
N SER A 135 -17.90 0.41 12.07
CA SER A 135 -18.62 1.06 13.17
C SER A 135 -18.30 2.55 13.30
N ASN A 136 -17.06 2.97 13.03
CA ASN A 136 -16.66 4.38 13.13
C ASN A 136 -16.65 5.07 11.77
N THR A 137 -16.74 4.33 10.67
CA THR A 137 -16.75 4.88 9.31
C THR A 137 -18.09 5.53 8.97
N ALA A 138 -18.08 6.85 8.77
CA ALA A 138 -19.26 7.59 8.32
C ALA A 138 -19.44 7.48 6.79
N SER A 139 -18.35 7.59 6.04
CA SER A 139 -18.37 7.35 4.59
C SER A 139 -16.96 7.19 4.02
N ILE A 140 -16.86 6.47 2.89
CA ILE A 140 -15.62 6.35 2.12
C ILE A 140 -15.96 6.71 0.68
N GLN A 141 -15.26 7.70 0.12
CA GLN A 141 -15.48 8.13 -1.24
C GLN A 141 -14.22 7.98 -2.07
N CYS A 142 -14.34 7.23 -3.15
CA CYS A 142 -13.40 7.28 -4.26
C CYS A 142 -13.69 8.51 -5.10
N GLY A 143 -12.64 9.22 -5.49
CA GLY A 143 -12.70 10.27 -6.48
C GLY A 143 -13.29 9.77 -7.79
N HIS A 144 -13.83 10.71 -8.56
CA HIS A 144 -14.25 10.48 -9.94
C HIS A 144 -13.11 9.80 -10.73
N PRO A 145 -13.35 9.05 -11.83
CA PRO A 145 -12.30 8.46 -12.67
C PRO A 145 -11.20 9.42 -13.16
N THR A 146 -11.43 10.73 -13.09
CA THR A 146 -10.46 11.78 -13.41
C THR A 146 -9.71 12.35 -12.20
N SER A 147 -10.12 11.98 -10.99
CA SER A 147 -9.58 12.42 -9.70
C SER A 147 -9.06 11.23 -8.91
N ASN A 148 -7.74 11.09 -8.84
CA ASN A 148 -7.06 10.03 -8.10
C ASN A 148 -7.03 10.32 -6.60
N ASN A 149 -8.18 10.62 -5.96
CA ASN A 149 -8.27 10.88 -4.52
C ASN A 149 -9.18 9.87 -3.83
N ILE A 150 -8.88 9.56 -2.57
CA ILE A 150 -9.78 8.87 -1.65
C ILE A 150 -9.99 9.75 -0.44
N THR A 151 -11.24 9.89 -0.03
CA THR A 151 -11.61 10.55 1.22
C THR A 151 -12.27 9.55 2.14
N TYR A 152 -11.64 9.33 3.28
CA TYR A 152 -12.15 8.49 4.36
C TYR A 152 -12.68 9.40 5.46
N ILE A 153 -13.97 9.29 5.78
CA ILE A 153 -14.61 10.06 6.84
C ILE A 153 -15.00 9.10 7.95
N TYR A 154 -14.51 9.37 9.15
CA TYR A 154 -14.88 8.64 10.35
C TYR A 154 -15.41 9.57 11.42
N THR A 155 -16.20 9.00 12.32
CA THR A 155 -16.84 9.70 13.44
C THR A 155 -16.06 9.40 14.72
N ILE A 156 -15.71 10.44 15.46
CA ILE A 156 -15.09 10.35 16.78
C ILE A 156 -16.21 10.10 17.80
N ASN A 157 -16.06 9.02 18.56
CA ASN A 157 -16.95 8.67 19.68
C ASN A 157 -16.40 9.22 21.00
#